data_AF-A0A5B0H9I9-F1
#
_entry.id   AF-A0A5B0H9I9-F1
#
_cell.length_a   1.000
_cell.length_b   1.000
_cell.length_c   1.000
_cell.angle_alpha   90.00
_cell.angle_beta   90.00
_cell.angle_gamma   90.00
#
_symmetry.space_group_name_H-M   'P 1'
#
loop_
_entity.id
_entity.type
_entity.pdbx_description
1 polymer ?
#
loop_
_entity_poly.entity_id
_entity_poly.type
_entity_poly.pdbx_seq_one_letter_code
_entity_poly.pdbx_strand_id
1 'polypeptide(L)'
;MLPDGVAAAAARAASLAALAARADAHATAARAPRTRRAYAGDWAHFARWCAAAGRGSLPAAVDTVRLYLADLEATRTPRGEATFSPATMGRRLAAIAAAHHDAGHPSPTRDPAVGAVLTGIKRTRAHATHQMRPLLLEDLRTVLVDMGFGTWPAGLIAARDAAALLIGFTGALRRSELAALTAADVTFHPVDGLHLRIARSKTDQTSRGATVVLPYGDPWMVARPWRVRPSMSGISPCRRAAWSR
;
A
#
# COMPACT_ATOMS: atom_id res chain seq x y z
N MET A 1 -49.42 35.66 9.36
CA MET A 1 -49.64 34.43 8.56
C MET A 1 -48.64 34.45 7.42
N LEU A 2 -47.49 33.76 7.57
CA LEU A 2 -46.37 33.50 6.64
C LEU A 2 -45.11 32.83 7.28
N PRO A 3 -45.05 32.38 8.57
CA PRO A 3 -43.79 31.84 9.11
C PRO A 3 -43.50 30.37 8.73
N ASP A 4 -44.53 29.58 8.40
CA ASP A 4 -44.38 28.12 8.22
C ASP A 4 -43.60 27.74 6.94
N GLY A 5 -43.73 28.54 5.88
CA GLY A 5 -43.04 28.28 4.61
C GLY A 5 -41.53 28.53 4.67
N VAL A 6 -41.11 29.54 5.44
CA VAL A 6 -39.69 29.90 5.61
C VAL A 6 -38.99 28.87 6.51
N ALA A 7 -39.66 28.40 7.56
CA ALA A 7 -39.16 27.33 8.43
C ALA A 7 -39.01 25.99 7.68
N ALA A 8 -40.00 25.63 6.84
CA ALA A 8 -39.92 24.42 6.02
C ALA A 8 -38.82 24.50 4.94
N ALA A 9 -38.61 25.68 4.35
CA ALA A 9 -37.52 25.90 3.38
C ALA A 9 -36.13 25.82 4.04
N ALA A 10 -35.96 26.39 5.23
CA ALA A 10 -34.72 26.31 6.00
C ALA A 10 -34.39 24.86 6.41
N ALA A 11 -35.40 24.09 6.86
CA ALA A 11 -35.24 22.67 7.18
C ALA A 11 -34.85 21.83 5.94
N ARG A 12 -35.45 22.12 4.77
CA ARG A 12 -35.09 21.47 3.51
C ARG A 12 -33.65 21.81 3.08
N ALA A 13 -33.22 23.06 3.21
CA ALA A 13 -31.87 23.48 2.89
C ALA A 13 -30.82 22.82 3.81
N ALA A 14 -31.10 22.74 5.12
CA ALA A 14 -30.25 22.02 6.07
C ALA A 14 -30.15 20.51 5.74
N SER A 15 -31.27 19.89 5.34
CA SER A 15 -31.28 18.49 4.88
C SER A 15 -30.46 18.29 3.60
N LEU A 16 -30.52 19.23 2.64
CA LEU A 16 -29.74 19.15 1.41
C LEU A 16 -28.23 19.33 1.68
N ALA A 17 -27.85 20.24 2.58
CA ALA A 17 -26.46 20.40 3.00
C ALA A 17 -25.91 19.11 3.66
N ALA A 18 -26.69 18.46 4.52
CA ALA A 18 -26.32 17.19 5.14
C ALA A 18 -26.19 16.06 4.11
N LEU A 19 -27.07 16.01 3.10
CA LEU A 19 -26.98 15.03 2.01
C LEU A 19 -25.75 15.28 1.12
N ALA A 20 -25.43 16.54 0.81
CA ALA A 20 -24.24 16.93 0.07
C ALA A 20 -22.96 16.48 0.81
N ALA A 21 -22.86 16.76 2.10
CA ALA A 21 -21.73 16.32 2.92
C ALA A 21 -21.56 14.79 2.92
N ARG A 22 -22.66 14.03 2.94
CA ARG A 22 -22.62 12.56 2.82
C ARG A 22 -22.18 12.12 1.43
N ALA A 23 -22.67 12.75 0.37
CA ALA A 23 -22.25 12.47 -1.00
C ALA A 23 -20.74 12.72 -1.18
N ASP A 24 -20.23 13.83 -0.66
CA ASP A 24 -18.81 14.18 -0.68
C ASP A 24 -17.95 13.19 0.12
N ALA A 25 -18.45 12.73 1.27
CA ALA A 25 -17.79 11.70 2.07
C ALA A 25 -17.69 10.36 1.29
N HIS A 26 -18.75 9.97 0.58
CA HIS A 26 -18.73 8.77 -0.27
C HIS A 26 -17.81 8.94 -1.49
N ALA A 27 -17.83 10.10 -2.15
CA ALA A 27 -16.92 10.42 -3.25
C ALA A 27 -15.45 10.38 -2.81
N THR A 28 -15.18 10.89 -1.60
CA THR A 28 -13.86 10.84 -0.97
C THR A 28 -13.44 9.42 -0.62
N ALA A 29 -14.38 8.60 -0.12
CA ALA A 29 -14.14 7.19 0.24
C ALA A 29 -13.96 6.27 -0.98
N ALA A 30 -14.40 6.69 -2.18
CA ALA A 30 -14.23 5.93 -3.42
C ALA A 30 -12.75 5.69 -3.78
N ARG A 31 -11.82 6.54 -3.28
CA ARG A 31 -10.37 6.38 -3.52
C ARG A 31 -9.69 5.84 -2.25
N ALA A 32 -8.95 4.73 -2.39
CA ALA A 32 -8.17 4.15 -1.30
C ALA A 32 -7.22 5.19 -0.66
N PRO A 33 -7.01 5.20 0.67
CA PRO A 33 -6.18 6.19 1.37
C PRO A 33 -4.76 6.33 0.80
N ARG A 34 -4.16 5.21 0.36
CA ARG A 34 -2.85 5.19 -0.29
C ARG A 34 -2.86 5.93 -1.63
N THR A 35 -3.91 5.74 -2.42
CA THR A 35 -4.10 6.43 -3.71
C THR A 35 -4.28 7.93 -3.49
N ARG A 36 -5.05 8.34 -2.48
CA ARG A 36 -5.21 9.75 -2.10
C ARG A 36 -3.89 10.41 -1.75
N ARG A 37 -3.07 9.77 -0.87
CA ARG A 37 -1.74 10.29 -0.51
C ARG A 37 -0.80 10.36 -1.72
N ALA A 38 -0.81 9.34 -2.58
CA ALA A 38 -0.01 9.36 -3.80
C ALA A 38 -0.41 10.50 -4.74
N TYR A 39 -1.72 10.70 -4.95
CA TYR A 39 -2.22 11.78 -5.80
C TYR A 39 -1.92 13.16 -5.22
N ALA A 40 -2.03 13.35 -3.91
CA ALA A 40 -1.67 14.60 -3.26
C ALA A 40 -0.17 14.93 -3.47
N GLY A 41 0.72 13.95 -3.32
CA GLY A 41 2.15 14.14 -3.60
C GLY A 41 2.45 14.40 -5.08
N ASP A 42 1.80 13.65 -5.97
CA ASP A 42 1.95 13.79 -7.42
C ASP A 42 1.44 15.17 -7.89
N TRP A 43 0.31 15.65 -7.34
CA TRP A 43 -0.24 16.99 -7.58
C TRP A 43 0.68 18.10 -7.06
N ALA A 44 1.16 17.98 -5.81
CA ALA A 44 2.06 18.97 -5.22
C ALA A 44 3.33 19.13 -6.06
N HIS A 45 3.85 18.03 -6.61
CA HIS A 45 4.99 18.10 -7.52
C HIS A 45 4.66 18.82 -8.82
N PHE A 46 3.52 18.55 -9.45
CA PHE A 46 3.10 19.26 -10.66
C PHE A 46 2.93 20.75 -10.38
N ALA A 47 2.23 21.12 -9.30
CA ALA A 47 2.02 22.51 -8.91
C ALA A 47 3.34 23.27 -8.66
N ARG A 48 4.31 22.65 -7.97
CA ARG A 48 5.65 23.24 -7.80
C ARG A 48 6.38 23.42 -9.12
N TRP A 49 6.31 22.44 -10.01
CA TRP A 49 6.92 22.53 -11.34
C TRP A 49 6.30 23.66 -12.16
N CYS A 50 4.97 23.79 -12.14
CA CYS A 50 4.26 24.89 -12.79
C CYS A 50 4.70 26.25 -12.25
N ALA A 51 4.80 26.39 -10.92
CA ALA A 51 5.27 27.63 -10.29
C ALA A 51 6.70 28.00 -10.73
N ALA A 52 7.62 27.02 -10.76
CA ALA A 52 8.98 27.23 -11.23
C ALA A 52 9.06 27.58 -12.73
N ALA A 53 8.14 27.06 -13.53
CA ALA A 53 8.04 27.35 -14.97
C ALA A 53 7.22 28.61 -15.30
N GLY A 54 6.69 29.33 -14.30
CA GLY A 54 5.83 30.51 -14.50
C GLY A 54 4.49 30.20 -15.16
N ARG A 55 3.95 28.99 -14.95
CA ARG A 55 2.71 28.50 -15.58
C ARG A 55 1.61 28.24 -14.56
N GLY A 56 0.36 28.40 -14.98
CA GLY A 56 -0.81 28.05 -14.16
C GLY A 56 -0.96 26.54 -13.99
N SER A 57 -1.13 26.08 -12.75
CA SER A 57 -1.35 24.67 -12.42
C SER A 57 -2.84 24.28 -12.42
N LEU A 58 -3.75 25.23 -12.22
CA LEU A 58 -5.19 25.01 -12.19
C LEU A 58 -5.96 26.29 -12.62
N PRO A 59 -6.77 26.25 -13.69
CA PRO A 59 -6.75 25.22 -14.74
C PRO A 59 -5.42 25.26 -15.52
N ALA A 60 -4.76 24.12 -15.68
CA ALA A 60 -3.56 24.02 -16.49
C ALA A 60 -3.90 23.94 -17.98
N ALA A 61 -3.13 24.66 -18.81
CA ALA A 61 -3.19 24.50 -20.26
C ALA A 61 -2.66 23.12 -20.70
N VAL A 62 -3.18 22.60 -21.81
CA VAL A 62 -2.73 21.34 -22.44
C VAL A 62 -1.21 21.35 -22.67
N ASP A 63 -0.69 22.46 -23.19
CA ASP A 63 0.74 22.65 -23.44
C ASP A 63 1.59 22.52 -22.17
N THR A 64 1.11 23.05 -21.04
CA THR A 64 1.79 22.95 -19.74
C THR A 64 1.97 21.49 -19.31
N VAL A 65 0.97 20.64 -19.53
CA VAL A 65 1.05 19.20 -19.22
C VAL A 65 2.00 18.48 -20.18
N ARG A 66 2.03 18.85 -21.47
CA ARG A 66 2.96 18.28 -22.46
C ARG A 66 4.41 18.57 -22.09
N LEU A 67 4.71 19.83 -21.75
CA LEU A 67 6.04 20.26 -21.31
C LEU A 67 6.44 19.57 -19.99
N TYR A 68 5.50 19.43 -19.06
CA TYR A 68 5.74 18.70 -17.82
C TYR A 68 6.14 17.24 -18.08
N LEU A 69 5.44 16.54 -18.97
CA LEU A 69 5.79 15.17 -19.35
C LEU A 69 7.18 15.08 -19.99
N ALA A 70 7.53 16.04 -20.86
CA ALA A 70 8.85 16.10 -21.48
C ALA A 70 9.96 16.36 -20.46
N ASP A 71 9.73 17.21 -19.46
CA ASP A 71 10.69 17.48 -18.39
C ASP A 71 10.86 16.27 -17.45
N LEU A 72 9.76 15.60 -17.09
CA LEU A 72 9.82 14.33 -16.35
C LEU A 72 10.57 13.26 -17.14
N GLU A 73 10.41 13.25 -18.47
CA GLU A 73 11.20 12.40 -19.36
C GLU A 73 12.66 12.79 -19.19
N ALA A 74 13.06 14.03 -19.43
CA ALA A 74 14.45 14.46 -19.43
C ALA A 74 15.17 14.31 -18.06
N THR A 75 14.43 14.27 -16.95
CA THR A 75 15.02 14.18 -15.59
C THR A 75 15.84 12.89 -15.40
N ARG A 76 17.11 13.03 -15.00
CA ARG A 76 18.02 11.93 -14.69
C ARG A 76 18.48 11.93 -13.23
N THR A 77 18.80 10.75 -12.70
CA THR A 77 19.46 10.60 -11.40
C THR A 77 20.95 11.00 -11.54
N PRO A 78 21.69 11.18 -10.42
CA PRO A 78 23.14 11.42 -10.49
C PRO A 78 23.94 10.32 -11.23
N ARG A 79 23.36 9.12 -11.37
CA ARG A 79 23.93 7.99 -12.11
C ARG A 79 23.58 7.99 -13.60
N GLY A 80 22.87 9.01 -14.09
CA GLY A 80 22.44 9.12 -15.48
C GLY A 80 21.21 8.28 -15.84
N GLU A 81 20.51 7.71 -14.86
CA GLU A 81 19.32 6.88 -15.09
C GLU A 81 18.04 7.73 -15.15
N ALA A 82 17.03 7.31 -15.92
CA ALA A 82 15.75 7.99 -15.93
C ALA A 82 15.09 7.98 -14.54
N THR A 83 14.78 9.16 -14.00
CA THR A 83 14.22 9.28 -12.64
C THR A 83 12.78 8.78 -12.56
N PHE A 84 11.98 9.03 -13.60
CA PHE A 84 10.56 8.71 -13.63
C PHE A 84 10.23 7.67 -14.70
N SER A 85 9.60 6.57 -14.29
CA SER A 85 9.10 5.57 -15.23
C SER A 85 7.84 6.06 -15.97
N PRO A 86 7.53 5.53 -17.17
CA PRO A 86 6.28 5.84 -17.87
C PRO A 86 5.02 5.55 -17.02
N ALA A 87 5.07 4.54 -16.15
CA ALA A 87 4.00 4.25 -15.20
C ALA A 87 3.82 5.36 -14.16
N THR A 88 4.92 5.94 -13.67
CA THR A 88 4.90 7.08 -12.75
C THR A 88 4.30 8.32 -13.42
N MET A 89 4.68 8.59 -14.67
CA MET A 89 4.11 9.68 -15.46
C MET A 89 2.59 9.50 -15.66
N GLY A 90 2.14 8.29 -16.00
CA GLY A 90 0.71 7.98 -16.14
C GLY A 90 -0.06 8.20 -14.83
N ARG A 91 0.51 7.83 -13.69
CA ARG A 91 -0.12 8.10 -12.37
C ARG A 91 -0.20 9.60 -12.07
N ARG A 92 0.85 10.37 -12.40
CA ARG A 92 0.86 11.82 -12.24
C ARG A 92 -0.21 12.50 -13.11
N LEU A 93 -0.42 12.04 -14.36
CA LEU A 93 -1.53 12.52 -15.19
C LEU A 93 -2.89 12.24 -14.54
N ALA A 94 -3.08 11.04 -13.95
CA ALA A 94 -4.31 10.73 -13.24
C ALA A 94 -4.53 11.65 -12.02
N ALA A 95 -3.46 12.02 -11.30
CA ALA A 95 -3.53 12.98 -10.21
C ALA A 95 -3.89 14.40 -10.70
N ILE A 96 -3.33 14.85 -11.81
CA ILE A 96 -3.68 16.13 -12.45
C ILE A 96 -5.15 16.13 -12.88
N ALA A 97 -5.60 15.05 -13.51
CA ALA A 97 -7.00 14.89 -13.92
C ALA A 97 -7.96 14.93 -12.74
N ALA A 98 -7.61 14.22 -11.66
CA ALA A 98 -8.37 14.24 -10.41
C ALA A 98 -8.44 15.65 -9.82
N ALA A 99 -7.32 16.37 -9.73
CA ALA A 99 -7.31 17.73 -9.20
C ALA A 99 -8.16 18.71 -10.02
N HIS A 100 -8.15 18.60 -11.35
CA HIS A 100 -9.01 19.42 -12.21
C HIS A 100 -10.48 19.09 -12.03
N HIS A 101 -10.81 17.79 -12.00
CA HIS A 101 -12.17 17.33 -11.79
C HIS A 101 -12.72 17.77 -10.42
N ASP A 102 -11.93 17.55 -9.36
CA ASP A 102 -12.28 17.91 -7.99
C ASP A 102 -12.44 19.45 -7.84
N ALA A 103 -11.83 20.26 -8.73
CA ALA A 103 -11.99 21.71 -8.81
C ALA A 103 -13.04 22.19 -9.84
N GLY A 104 -13.78 21.28 -10.49
CA GLY A 104 -14.82 21.62 -11.46
C GLY A 104 -14.32 22.05 -12.84
N HIS A 105 -13.04 21.81 -13.16
CA HIS A 105 -12.44 22.15 -14.45
C HIS A 105 -12.34 20.93 -15.39
N PRO A 106 -12.40 21.14 -16.72
CA PRO A 106 -12.07 20.08 -17.67
C PRO A 106 -10.61 19.66 -17.51
N SER A 107 -10.36 18.35 -17.60
CA SER A 107 -9.02 17.82 -17.43
C SER A 107 -8.18 18.02 -18.70
N PRO A 108 -7.01 18.69 -18.62
CA PRO A 108 -6.12 18.87 -19.76
C PRO A 108 -5.45 17.54 -20.19
N THR A 109 -5.50 16.50 -19.35
CA THR A 109 -4.84 15.23 -19.64
C THR A 109 -5.63 14.34 -20.60
N ARG A 110 -6.89 14.69 -20.90
CA ARG A 110 -7.73 13.99 -21.88
C ARG A 110 -7.45 14.42 -23.32
N ASP A 111 -6.68 15.49 -23.51
CA ASP A 111 -6.31 15.97 -24.82
C ASP A 111 -5.41 14.94 -25.55
N PRO A 112 -5.68 14.62 -26.84
CA PRO A 112 -4.88 13.68 -27.62
C PRO A 112 -3.39 14.03 -27.68
N ALA A 113 -3.02 15.31 -27.64
CA ALA A 113 -1.63 15.75 -27.67
C ALA A 113 -0.86 15.32 -26.41
N VAL A 114 -1.52 15.27 -25.24
CA VAL A 114 -0.90 14.74 -24.00
C VAL A 114 -0.74 13.22 -24.11
N GLY A 115 -1.76 12.53 -24.61
CA GLY A 115 -1.73 11.08 -24.83
C GLY A 115 -0.62 10.66 -25.82
N ALA A 116 -0.43 11.45 -26.88
CA ALA A 116 0.61 11.22 -27.88
C ALA A 116 2.03 11.33 -27.27
N VAL A 117 2.27 12.33 -26.42
CA VAL A 117 3.56 12.48 -25.71
C VAL A 117 3.85 11.26 -24.84
N LEU A 118 2.91 10.85 -23.98
CA LEU A 118 3.12 9.68 -23.11
C LEU A 118 3.30 8.38 -23.93
N THR A 119 2.59 8.25 -25.04
CA THR A 119 2.72 7.10 -25.94
C THR A 119 4.09 7.07 -26.61
N GLY A 120 4.59 8.22 -27.08
CA GLY A 120 5.94 8.36 -27.60
C GLY A 120 6.99 7.97 -26.56
N ILE A 121 6.89 8.50 -25.34
CA ILE A 121 7.79 8.17 -24.22
C ILE A 121 7.79 6.66 -23.94
N LYS A 122 6.60 6.02 -23.90
CA LYS A 122 6.50 4.57 -23.68
C LYS A 122 7.19 3.74 -24.77
N ARG A 123 7.12 4.18 -26.03
CA ARG A 123 7.77 3.50 -27.16
C ARG A 123 9.29 3.66 -27.10
N THR A 124 9.78 4.87 -26.85
CA THR A 124 11.23 5.14 -26.74
C THR A 124 11.85 4.46 -25.53
N ARG A 125 11.11 4.37 -24.41
CA ARG A 125 11.55 3.77 -23.15
C ARG A 125 11.07 2.34 -22.95
N ALA A 126 10.77 1.62 -24.03
CA ALA A 126 10.34 0.22 -23.95
C ALA A 126 11.51 -0.65 -23.45
N HIS A 127 11.76 -0.60 -22.14
CA HIS A 127 12.59 -1.55 -21.42
C HIS A 127 11.67 -2.49 -20.64
N ALA A 128 12.07 -3.76 -20.55
CA ALA A 128 11.39 -4.72 -19.71
C ALA A 128 11.27 -4.15 -18.30
N THR A 129 10.05 -4.13 -17.76
CA THR A 129 9.86 -3.78 -16.35
C THR A 129 10.77 -4.70 -15.55
N HIS A 130 11.71 -4.13 -14.77
CA HIS A 130 12.59 -4.91 -13.91
C HIS A 130 11.73 -5.58 -12.83
N GLN A 131 11.24 -6.77 -13.15
CA GLN A 131 10.58 -7.63 -12.19
C GLN A 131 11.67 -8.30 -11.38
N MET A 132 11.54 -8.24 -10.06
CA MET A 132 12.42 -9.02 -9.19
C MET A 132 12.25 -10.49 -9.54
N ARG A 133 13.37 -11.20 -9.66
CA ARG A 133 13.36 -12.66 -9.79
C ARG A 133 12.52 -13.23 -8.64
N PRO A 134 11.57 -14.15 -8.94
CA PRO A 134 10.77 -14.75 -7.89
C PRO A 134 11.69 -15.45 -6.88
N LEU A 135 11.39 -15.27 -5.59
CA LEU A 135 12.03 -16.06 -4.55
C LEU A 135 11.58 -17.51 -4.72
N LEU A 136 12.53 -18.44 -4.83
CA LEU A 136 12.23 -19.87 -4.91
C LEU A 136 12.31 -20.53 -3.53
N LEU A 137 11.77 -21.74 -3.41
CA LEU A 137 11.81 -22.50 -2.16
C LEU A 137 13.26 -22.76 -1.69
N GLU A 138 14.17 -23.06 -2.61
CA GLU A 138 15.58 -23.29 -2.27
C GLU A 138 16.31 -22.00 -1.85
N ASP A 139 15.96 -20.86 -2.45
CA ASP A 139 16.47 -19.56 -2.00
C ASP A 139 16.02 -19.29 -0.55
N LEU A 140 14.74 -19.57 -0.25
CA LEU A 140 14.17 -19.39 1.08
C LEU A 140 14.84 -20.31 2.11
N ARG A 141 15.07 -21.58 1.78
CA ARG A 141 15.80 -22.51 2.65
C ARG A 141 17.22 -22.03 2.95
N THR A 142 17.93 -21.58 1.92
CA THR A 142 19.29 -21.04 2.06
C THR A 142 19.32 -19.86 3.02
N VAL A 143 18.41 -18.90 2.82
CA VAL A 143 18.29 -17.73 3.70
C VAL A 143 17.99 -18.15 5.14
N LEU A 144 17.07 -19.09 5.36
CA LEU A 144 16.69 -19.53 6.70
C LEU A 144 17.83 -20.25 7.44
N VAL A 145 18.66 -21.03 6.75
CA VAL A 145 19.80 -21.73 7.38
C VAL A 145 20.88 -20.75 7.85
N ASP A 146 21.08 -19.65 7.13
CA ASP A 146 22.09 -18.62 7.45
C ASP A 146 21.62 -17.64 8.55
N MET A 147 20.34 -17.71 8.95
CA MET A 147 19.83 -16.83 10.00
C MET A 147 20.41 -17.21 11.37
N GLY A 148 20.93 -16.19 12.08
CA GLY A 148 21.47 -16.35 13.44
C GLY A 148 20.38 -16.55 14.49
N PHE A 149 19.96 -17.79 14.71
CA PHE A 149 19.08 -18.16 15.83
C PHE A 149 19.86 -18.35 17.13
N GLY A 150 19.20 -18.16 18.28
CA GLY A 150 19.70 -18.61 19.59
C GLY A 150 20.48 -17.58 20.43
N THR A 151 20.80 -16.40 19.91
CA THR A 151 21.44 -15.32 20.69
C THR A 151 20.48 -14.15 20.93
N TRP A 152 20.50 -13.53 22.10
CA TRP A 152 19.72 -12.31 22.34
C TRP A 152 20.51 -11.06 21.91
N PRO A 153 19.94 -10.08 21.18
CA PRO A 153 18.57 -10.04 20.61
C PRO A 153 18.45 -10.60 19.19
N ALA A 154 19.58 -10.96 18.54
CA ALA A 154 19.63 -11.33 17.12
C ALA A 154 18.71 -12.50 16.76
N GLY A 155 18.64 -13.53 17.61
CA GLY A 155 17.78 -14.69 17.47
C GLY A 155 16.29 -14.38 17.53
N LEU A 156 15.87 -13.35 18.28
CA LEU A 156 14.48 -12.90 18.25
C LEU A 156 14.15 -12.23 16.91
N ILE A 157 15.07 -11.40 16.40
CA ILE A 157 14.92 -10.73 15.10
C ILE A 157 14.89 -11.78 13.99
N ALA A 158 15.80 -12.76 14.02
CA ALA A 158 15.83 -13.88 13.09
C ALA A 158 14.52 -14.68 13.12
N ALA A 159 13.99 -15.01 14.31
CA ALA A 159 12.71 -15.71 14.43
C ALA A 159 11.54 -14.90 13.84
N ARG A 160 11.50 -13.59 14.07
CA ARG A 160 10.49 -12.69 13.49
C ARG A 160 10.58 -12.64 11.98
N ASP A 161 11.79 -12.48 11.44
CA ASP A 161 12.00 -12.32 10.00
C ASP A 161 11.78 -13.65 9.26
N ALA A 162 12.20 -14.77 9.86
CA ALA A 162 11.88 -16.12 9.38
C ALA A 162 10.36 -16.36 9.32
N ALA A 163 9.63 -15.97 10.38
CA ALA A 163 8.18 -16.06 10.41
C ALA A 163 7.53 -15.24 9.28
N ALA A 164 7.97 -14.00 9.10
CA ALA A 164 7.49 -13.12 8.04
C ALA A 164 7.74 -13.68 6.64
N LEU A 165 8.95 -14.22 6.39
CA LEU A 165 9.31 -14.83 5.11
C LEU A 165 8.48 -16.10 4.82
N LEU A 166 8.36 -17.00 5.80
CA LEU A 166 7.61 -18.24 5.65
C LEU A 166 6.12 -17.98 5.41
N ILE A 167 5.51 -17.10 6.22
CA ILE A 167 4.10 -16.74 6.07
C ILE A 167 3.85 -16.04 4.73
N GLY A 168 4.71 -15.07 4.38
CA GLY A 168 4.61 -14.34 3.12
C GLY A 168 4.74 -15.24 1.89
N PHE A 169 5.70 -16.16 1.92
CA PHE A 169 5.96 -17.11 0.83
C PHE A 169 4.83 -18.12 0.66
N THR A 170 4.44 -18.81 1.75
CA THR A 170 3.42 -19.87 1.70
C THR A 170 2.01 -19.32 1.44
N GLY A 171 1.69 -18.16 2.02
CA GLY A 171 0.39 -17.52 1.82
C GLY A 171 0.28 -16.64 0.58
N ALA A 172 1.36 -16.53 -0.22
CA ALA A 172 1.48 -15.60 -1.34
C ALA A 172 1.04 -14.17 -0.98
N LEU A 173 1.33 -13.75 0.26
CA LEU A 173 0.83 -12.48 0.80
C LEU A 173 1.64 -11.30 0.26
N ARG A 174 0.94 -10.22 -0.07
CA ARG A 174 1.60 -8.95 -0.42
C ARG A 174 2.23 -8.36 0.84
N ARG A 175 3.33 -7.61 0.68
CA ARG A 175 4.01 -6.89 1.78
C ARG A 175 3.06 -6.11 2.70
N SER A 176 2.04 -5.45 2.14
CA SER A 176 1.08 -4.67 2.93
C SER A 176 0.08 -5.52 3.72
N GLU A 177 -0.21 -6.74 3.25
CA GLU A 177 -1.07 -7.69 3.97
C GLU A 177 -0.27 -8.25 5.16
N LEU A 178 0.97 -8.69 4.91
CA LEU A 178 1.87 -9.17 5.96
C LEU A 178 2.15 -8.11 7.04
N ALA A 179 2.38 -6.86 6.65
CA ALA A 179 2.63 -5.76 7.59
C ALA A 179 1.40 -5.33 8.40
N ALA A 180 0.19 -5.72 7.98
CA ALA A 180 -1.05 -5.41 8.67
C ALA A 180 -1.53 -6.54 9.60
N LEU A 181 -0.95 -7.74 9.49
CA LEU A 181 -1.29 -8.88 10.33
C LEU A 181 -0.92 -8.61 11.80
N THR A 182 -1.85 -8.96 12.68
CA THR A 182 -1.64 -8.98 14.13
C THR A 182 -1.72 -10.40 14.67
N ALA A 183 -1.27 -10.64 15.90
CA ALA A 183 -1.41 -11.95 16.54
C ALA A 183 -2.87 -12.41 16.66
N ALA A 184 -3.83 -11.49 16.71
CA ALA A 184 -5.26 -11.81 16.77
C ALA A 184 -5.82 -12.32 15.42
N ASP A 185 -5.15 -12.03 14.31
CA ASP A 185 -5.54 -12.49 12.98
C ASP A 185 -5.06 -13.91 12.68
N VAL A 186 -4.34 -14.53 13.62
CA VAL A 186 -3.68 -15.83 13.46
C VAL A 186 -4.38 -16.86 14.34
N THR A 187 -4.92 -17.90 13.73
CA THR A 187 -5.53 -19.03 14.44
C THR A 187 -4.80 -20.32 14.10
N PHE A 188 -4.37 -21.06 15.12
CA PHE A 188 -3.77 -22.38 14.93
C PHE A 188 -4.87 -23.43 14.84
N HIS A 189 -4.99 -24.09 13.70
CA HIS A 189 -5.82 -25.28 13.55
C HIS A 189 -4.96 -26.53 13.82
N PRO A 190 -5.45 -27.50 14.62
CA PRO A 190 -4.66 -28.67 15.00
C PRO A 190 -4.34 -29.61 13.82
N VAL A 191 -5.14 -29.58 12.75
CA VAL A 191 -4.98 -30.44 11.57
C VAL A 191 -4.60 -29.64 10.32
N ASP A 192 -5.24 -28.48 10.13
CA ASP A 192 -5.18 -27.74 8.86
C ASP A 192 -4.05 -26.71 8.79
N GLY A 193 -3.30 -26.52 9.88
CA GLY A 193 -2.19 -25.56 9.92
C GLY A 193 -2.59 -24.20 10.47
N LEU A 194 -1.99 -23.15 9.91
CA LEU A 194 -2.16 -21.77 10.36
C LEU A 194 -3.22 -21.06 9.52
N HIS A 195 -4.28 -20.57 10.15
CA HIS A 195 -5.31 -19.78 9.48
C HIS A 195 -5.04 -18.29 9.71
N LEU A 196 -4.87 -17.55 8.63
CA LEU A 196 -4.59 -16.11 8.64
C LEU A 196 -5.79 -15.34 8.12
N ARG A 197 -6.34 -14.46 8.95
CA ARG A 197 -7.39 -13.53 8.53
C ARG A 197 -6.75 -12.30 7.88
N ILE A 198 -6.88 -12.19 6.56
CA ILE A 198 -6.46 -11.01 5.80
C ILE A 198 -7.65 -10.05 5.71
N ALA A 199 -7.67 -9.03 6.57
CA ALA A 199 -8.78 -8.08 6.64
C ALA A 199 -8.95 -7.24 5.36
N ARG A 200 -7.84 -6.90 4.66
CA ARG A 200 -7.86 -6.12 3.41
C ARG A 200 -6.77 -6.59 2.46
N SER A 201 -7.15 -6.89 1.23
CA SER A 201 -6.20 -7.17 0.14
C SER A 201 -6.25 -6.07 -0.92
N LYS A 202 -5.23 -5.99 -1.78
CA LYS A 202 -5.22 -5.01 -2.88
C LYS A 202 -6.37 -5.20 -3.87
N THR A 203 -6.88 -6.42 -4.03
CA THR A 203 -7.97 -6.76 -4.96
C THR A 203 -9.34 -6.78 -4.30
N ASP A 204 -9.42 -6.77 -2.97
CA ASP A 204 -10.67 -6.68 -2.22
C ASP A 204 -11.07 -5.21 -2.00
N GLN A 205 -11.68 -4.62 -3.03
CA GLN A 205 -12.18 -3.25 -3.00
C GLN A 205 -13.33 -3.05 -2.00
N THR A 206 -13.96 -4.14 -1.54
CA THR A 206 -15.09 -4.13 -0.60
C THR A 206 -14.70 -4.47 0.85
N SER A 207 -13.43 -4.80 1.13
CA SER A 207 -12.92 -5.19 2.45
C SER A 207 -13.73 -6.32 3.13
N ARG A 208 -14.16 -7.32 2.36
CA ARG A 208 -14.79 -8.54 2.91
C ARG A 208 -13.79 -9.40 3.70
N GLY A 209 -12.51 -9.24 3.40
CA GLY A 209 -11.43 -10.04 3.96
C GLY A 209 -11.40 -11.46 3.39
N ALA A 210 -10.27 -12.15 3.57
CA ALA A 210 -10.09 -13.53 3.16
C ALA A 210 -9.37 -14.30 4.27
N THR A 211 -9.70 -15.58 4.44
CA THR A 211 -8.91 -16.47 5.29
C THR A 211 -7.95 -17.24 4.40
N VAL A 212 -6.65 -17.10 4.66
CA VAL A 212 -5.58 -17.85 3.99
C VAL A 212 -5.15 -18.97 4.92
N VAL A 213 -5.21 -20.21 4.45
CA VAL A 213 -4.79 -21.39 5.20
C VAL A 213 -3.37 -21.75 4.79
N LEU A 214 -2.46 -21.80 5.76
CA LEU A 214 -1.10 -22.29 5.59
C LEU A 214 -1.03 -23.69 6.18
N PRO A 215 -1.10 -24.75 5.37
CA PRO A 215 -0.99 -26.11 5.89
C PRO A 215 0.34 -26.29 6.61
N TYR A 216 0.36 -27.15 7.62
CA TYR A 216 1.63 -27.59 8.18
C TYR A 216 2.45 -28.23 7.06
N GLY A 217 3.67 -27.72 6.85
CA GLY A 217 4.59 -28.35 5.92
C GLY A 217 4.95 -29.75 6.40
N ASP A 218 5.23 -30.62 5.45
CA ASP A 218 5.78 -31.94 5.73
C ASP A 218 7.09 -31.81 6.55
N PRO A 219 7.36 -32.68 7.55
CA PRO A 219 8.52 -32.54 8.44
C PRO A 219 9.88 -32.49 7.73
N TRP A 220 9.95 -33.01 6.50
CA TRP A 220 11.15 -33.03 5.65
C TRP A 220 11.32 -31.76 4.79
N MET A 221 10.31 -30.89 4.72
CA MET A 221 10.29 -29.73 3.83
C MET A 221 10.67 -28.41 4.51
N VAL A 222 10.54 -28.31 5.83
CA VAL A 222 10.87 -27.11 6.63
C VAL A 222 11.50 -27.53 7.95
N ALA A 223 12.82 -27.28 8.11
CA ALA A 223 13.50 -27.46 9.39
C ALA A 223 12.78 -26.62 10.46
N ARG A 224 12.22 -27.30 11.46
CA ARG A 224 11.23 -26.85 12.45
C ARG A 224 11.59 -25.53 13.17
N PRO A 225 10.88 -24.41 12.93
CA PRO A 225 10.89 -23.25 13.83
C PRO A 225 9.65 -23.20 14.76
N TRP A 226 8.54 -23.82 14.36
CA TRP A 226 7.21 -23.51 14.95
C TRP A 226 6.75 -24.43 16.07
N ARG A 227 7.53 -25.46 16.44
CA ARG A 227 7.11 -26.41 17.49
C ARG A 227 7.74 -26.06 18.83
N VAL A 228 7.38 -24.90 19.39
CA VAL A 228 7.47 -24.68 20.84
C VAL A 228 6.13 -25.07 21.43
N ARG A 229 6.04 -26.30 21.96
CA ARG A 229 4.93 -26.68 22.84
C ARG A 229 4.98 -25.75 24.07
N PRO A 230 3.88 -25.14 24.51
CA PRO A 230 3.84 -24.60 25.86
C PRO A 230 3.70 -25.79 26.82
N SER A 231 4.82 -26.37 27.27
CA SER A 231 4.77 -27.22 28.47
C SER A 231 4.73 -26.31 29.70
N MET A 232 3.54 -25.82 30.04
CA MET A 232 3.24 -25.39 31.40
C MET A 232 3.13 -26.65 32.27
N SER A 233 4.27 -27.21 32.65
CA SER A 233 4.36 -28.27 33.66
C SER A 233 5.81 -28.38 34.11
N GLY A 234 6.18 -27.53 35.06
CA GLY A 234 7.54 -27.49 35.60
C GLY A 234 7.83 -26.31 36.52
N ILE A 235 6.83 -25.81 37.26
CA ILE A 235 7.11 -24.99 38.45
C ILE A 235 6.84 -25.89 39.65
N SER A 236 7.89 -26.57 40.10
CA SER A 236 7.95 -27.08 41.47
C SER A 236 8.57 -26.00 42.36
N PRO A 237 7.96 -25.67 43.50
CA PRO A 237 8.40 -24.58 44.37
C PRO A 237 9.42 -25.10 45.40
N CYS A 238 10.64 -24.55 45.40
CA CYS A 238 11.63 -24.65 46.50
C CYS A 238 12.84 -23.78 46.12
N ARG A 239 13.43 -22.91 46.94
CA ARG A 239 13.31 -22.57 48.36
C ARG A 239 13.80 -21.13 48.55
N ARG A 240 13.25 -20.46 49.56
CA ARG A 240 13.80 -19.26 50.20
C ARG A 240 15.29 -19.46 50.51
N ALA A 241 16.15 -18.61 49.96
CA ALA A 241 17.47 -18.34 50.54
C ALA A 241 17.31 -17.14 51.48
N ALA A 242 17.45 -17.44 52.77
CA ALA A 242 17.48 -16.47 53.85
C ALA A 242 18.69 -15.53 53.68
N TRP A 243 18.46 -14.24 53.91
CA TRP A 243 19.50 -13.27 54.18
C TRP A 243 19.92 -13.39 55.65
N SER A 244 21.21 -13.62 55.91
CA SER A 244 21.84 -13.25 57.18
C SER A 244 23.35 -13.12 56.99
N ARG A 245 23.81 -11.87 57.19
CA ARG A 245 25.15 -11.35 57.55
C ARG A 245 26.39 -12.12 57.13
#